data_AF-A0A158NUC8-F1
#
_entry.id   AF-A0A158NUC8-F1
#
_cell.length_a   1.000
_cell.length_b   1.000
_cell.length_c   1.000
_cell.angle_alpha   90.00
_cell.angle_beta   90.00
_cell.angle_gamma   90.00
#
_symmetry.space_group_name_H-M   'P 1'
#
loop_
_entity.id
_entity.type
_entity.pdbx_description
1 polymer ?
#
loop_
_entity_poly.entity_id
_entity_poly.type
_entity_poly.pdbx_seq_one_letter_code
_entity_poly.pdbx_strand_id
1 'polypeptide(L)'
;MLEHERIFKRECRKQTNVSWASLKQLQAGNTEQHDMKLKCYLKCFMVKSGIINENSNLDVEKVLRYLPYSIQESSRKILHQCKSIQSENTCDKAFQIAICYFKEQPDVLKSVSFI
;
A
#
# COMPACT_ATOMS: atom_id res chain seq x y z
N MET A 1 -4.79 -9.88 15.12
CA MET A 1 -4.92 -8.72 14.21
C MET A 1 -4.19 -8.91 12.87
N LEU A 2 -3.20 -9.82 12.77
CA LEU A 2 -2.51 -10.19 11.50
C LEU A 2 -3.17 -11.35 10.73
N GLU A 3 -4.18 -12.00 11.30
CA GLU A 3 -4.69 -13.29 10.82
C GLU A 3 -5.44 -13.18 9.48
N HIS A 4 -6.03 -12.02 9.19
CA HIS A 4 -6.78 -11.78 7.95
C HIS A 4 -5.91 -11.35 6.76
N GLU A 5 -4.66 -10.93 6.98
CA GLU A 5 -3.79 -10.45 5.89
C GLU A 5 -3.53 -11.55 4.84
N ARG A 6 -3.39 -12.81 5.27
CA ARG A 6 -3.23 -13.96 4.36
C ARG A 6 -4.44 -14.13 3.43
N ILE A 7 -5.65 -13.89 3.95
CA ILE A 7 -6.89 -13.96 3.17
C ILE A 7 -6.90 -12.80 2.16
N PHE A 8 -6.59 -11.58 2.60
CA PHE A 8 -6.58 -10.40 1.74
C PHE A 8 -5.62 -10.55 0.56
N LYS A 9 -4.37 -11.00 0.82
CA LYS A 9 -3.39 -11.27 -0.24
C LYS A 9 -3.91 -12.25 -1.27
N ARG A 10 -4.45 -13.38 -0.82
CA ARG A 10 -4.97 -14.44 -1.71
C ARG A 10 -6.12 -13.93 -2.57
N GLU A 11 -7.07 -13.23 -1.96
CA GLU A 11 -8.23 -12.67 -2.66
C GLU A 11 -7.81 -11.60 -3.66
N CYS A 12 -6.98 -10.64 -3.24
CA CYS A 12 -6.53 -9.57 -4.12
C CYS A 12 -5.69 -10.09 -5.29
N ARG A 13 -4.85 -11.10 -5.07
CA ARG A 13 -4.11 -11.73 -6.17
C ARG A 13 -5.05 -12.41 -7.16
N LYS A 14 -6.07 -13.13 -6.66
CA LYS A 14 -7.09 -13.78 -7.51
C LYS A 14 -7.92 -12.77 -8.28
N GLN A 15 -8.32 -11.66 -7.65
CA GLN A 15 -9.14 -10.62 -8.29
C GLN A 15 -8.39 -9.86 -9.38
N THR A 16 -7.11 -9.57 -9.15
CA THR A 16 -6.31 -8.71 -10.05
C THR A 16 -5.49 -9.50 -11.06
N ASN A 17 -5.30 -10.80 -10.84
CA ASN A 17 -4.38 -11.65 -11.58
C ASN A 17 -2.94 -11.08 -11.64
N VAL A 18 -2.51 -10.36 -10.60
CA VAL A 18 -1.13 -9.86 -10.50
C VAL A 18 -0.15 -11.03 -10.43
N SER A 19 0.99 -10.88 -11.09
CA SER A 19 2.04 -11.90 -11.09
C SER A 19 2.84 -11.87 -9.79
N TRP A 20 3.36 -13.03 -9.37
CA TRP A 20 4.33 -13.10 -8.28
C TRP A 20 5.60 -12.32 -8.57
N ALA A 21 6.00 -12.22 -9.84
CA ALA A 21 7.18 -11.46 -10.25
C ALA A 21 7.01 -9.97 -9.98
N SER A 22 5.87 -9.38 -10.39
CA SER A 22 5.54 -7.97 -10.14
C SER A 22 5.54 -7.66 -8.64
N LEU A 23 4.93 -8.55 -7.83
CA LEU A 23 4.91 -8.41 -6.38
C LEU A 23 6.33 -8.44 -5.79
N LYS A 24 7.14 -9.45 -6.14
CA LYS A 24 8.52 -9.58 -5.62
C LYS A 24 9.41 -8.40 -6.02
N GLN A 25 9.25 -7.87 -7.23
CA GLN A 25 9.97 -6.67 -7.67
C GLN A 25 9.63 -5.47 -6.79
N LEU A 26 8.35 -5.25 -6.49
CA LEU A 26 7.93 -4.18 -5.59
C LEU A 26 8.50 -4.36 -4.18
N GLN A 27 8.45 -5.56 -3.61
CA GLN A 27 9.04 -5.83 -2.28
C GLN A 27 10.57 -5.65 -2.27
N ALA A 28 11.24 -5.87 -3.40
CA ALA A 28 12.66 -5.59 -3.57
C ALA A 28 12.99 -4.09 -3.73
N GLY A 29 11.98 -3.21 -3.68
CA GLY A 29 12.14 -1.76 -3.79
C GLY A 29 12.04 -1.22 -5.22
N ASN A 30 11.67 -2.05 -6.20
CA ASN A 30 11.40 -1.54 -7.55
C ASN A 30 10.03 -0.83 -7.57
N THR A 31 10.06 0.49 -7.48
CA THR A 31 8.85 1.34 -7.48
C THR A 31 8.44 1.86 -8.85
N GLU A 32 9.26 1.65 -9.88
CA GLU A 32 8.97 2.03 -11.28
C GLU A 32 8.13 0.95 -11.95
N GLN A 33 6.87 0.83 -11.51
CA GLN A 33 5.96 -0.22 -11.96
C GLN A 33 4.75 0.37 -12.69
N HIS A 34 4.62 0.00 -13.96
CA HIS A 34 3.49 0.38 -14.81
C HIS A 34 2.40 -0.70 -14.87
N ASP A 35 2.62 -1.86 -14.23
CA ASP A 35 1.67 -2.97 -14.19
C ASP A 35 0.39 -2.57 -13.43
N MET A 36 -0.69 -2.32 -14.17
CA MET A 36 -1.98 -1.95 -13.60
C MET A 36 -2.53 -3.03 -12.65
N LYS A 37 -2.20 -4.31 -12.88
CA LYS A 37 -2.63 -5.40 -11.98
C LYS A 37 -1.95 -5.28 -10.63
N LEU A 38 -0.67 -4.89 -10.60
CA LEU A 38 0.05 -4.60 -9.36
C LEU A 38 -0.51 -3.38 -8.63
N LYS A 39 -0.78 -2.29 -9.36
CA LYS A 39 -1.40 -1.09 -8.78
C LYS A 39 -2.75 -1.41 -8.15
N CYS A 40 -3.60 -2.15 -8.86
CA CYS A 40 -4.90 -2.58 -8.34
C CYS A 40 -4.79 -3.62 -7.22
N TYR A 41 -3.74 -4.43 -7.20
CA TYR A 41 -3.48 -5.34 -6.08
C TYR A 41 -3.24 -4.58 -4.79
N LEU A 42 -2.38 -3.55 -4.83
CA LEU A 42 -2.14 -2.69 -3.67
C LEU A 42 -3.43 -1.97 -3.25
N LYS A 43 -4.21 -1.42 -4.19
CA LYS A 43 -5.54 -0.86 -3.86
C LYS A 43 -6.40 -1.88 -3.11
N CYS A 44 -6.58 -3.07 -3.66
CA CYS A 44 -7.41 -4.11 -3.06
C CYS A 44 -6.95 -4.46 -1.63
N PHE A 45 -5.65 -4.66 -1.44
CA PHE A 45 -5.09 -5.01 -0.15
C PHE A 45 -5.33 -3.89 0.88
N MET A 46 -5.11 -2.64 0.48
CA MET A 46 -5.29 -1.47 1.34
C MET A 46 -6.76 -1.22 1.69
N VAL A 47 -7.68 -1.45 0.75
CA VAL A 47 -9.13 -1.38 1.01
C VAL A 47 -9.55 -2.44 2.02
N LYS A 48 -9.15 -3.70 1.82
CA LYS A 48 -9.50 -4.80 2.74
C LYS A 48 -8.89 -4.62 4.14
N SER A 49 -7.71 -4.02 4.21
CA SER A 49 -7.06 -3.64 5.48
C SER A 49 -7.70 -2.39 6.12
N GLY A 50 -8.62 -1.74 5.41
CA GLY A 50 -9.37 -0.57 5.85
C GLY A 50 -8.59 0.74 5.86
N ILE A 51 -7.34 0.76 5.38
CA ILE A 51 -6.47 1.96 5.40
C ILE A 51 -6.82 2.97 4.30
N ILE A 52 -7.48 2.52 3.22
CA ILE A 52 -8.07 3.40 2.22
C ILE A 52 -9.52 2.98 1.96
N ASN A 53 -10.34 3.88 1.42
CA ASN A 53 -11.65 3.54 0.87
C ASN A 53 -11.57 3.19 -0.64
N GLU A 54 -12.71 2.88 -1.27
CA GLU A 54 -12.78 2.53 -2.70
C GLU A 54 -12.26 3.64 -3.63
N ASN A 55 -12.38 4.90 -3.23
CA ASN A 55 -11.88 6.07 -3.94
C ASN A 55 -10.39 6.36 -3.65
N SER A 56 -9.72 5.45 -2.94
CA SER A 56 -8.33 5.57 -2.49
C SER A 56 -8.07 6.82 -1.66
N ASN A 57 -9.05 7.19 -0.83
CA ASN A 57 -8.85 8.18 0.22
C ASN A 57 -8.25 7.50 1.45
N LEU A 58 -7.09 7.98 1.87
CA LEU A 58 -6.29 7.44 2.97
C LEU A 58 -6.86 7.84 4.34
N ASP A 59 -7.01 6.85 5.22
CA ASP A 59 -7.27 7.02 6.64
C ASP A 59 -5.93 6.96 7.40
N VAL A 60 -5.35 8.13 7.65
CA VAL A 60 -4.02 8.26 8.29
C VAL A 60 -4.02 7.60 9.67
N GLU A 61 -5.07 7.78 10.47
CA GLU A 61 -5.12 7.21 11.82
C GLU A 61 -5.09 5.69 11.81
N LYS A 62 -5.76 5.06 10.83
CA LYS A 62 -5.69 3.61 10.69
C LYS A 62 -4.30 3.14 10.33
N VAL A 63 -3.60 3.81 9.41
CA VAL A 63 -2.22 3.45 9.06
C VAL A 63 -1.32 3.48 10.29
N LEU A 64 -1.42 4.54 11.11
CA LEU A 64 -0.57 4.71 12.30
C LEU A 64 -0.73 3.58 13.32
N ARG A 65 -1.92 2.96 13.43
CA ARG A 65 -2.16 1.80 14.31
C ARG A 65 -1.35 0.57 13.91
N TYR A 66 -0.92 0.47 12.66
CA TYR A 66 -0.09 -0.62 12.16
C TYR A 66 1.41 -0.34 12.28
N LEU A 67 1.80 0.88 12.71
CA LEU A 67 3.19 1.30 12.77
C LEU A 67 3.72 1.32 14.21
N PRO A 68 5.02 1.02 14.42
CA PRO A 68 5.68 1.23 15.69
C PRO A 68 5.50 2.66 16.21
N TYR A 69 5.27 2.82 17.51
CA TYR A 69 5.00 4.12 18.13
C TYR A 69 6.11 5.15 17.83
N SER A 70 7.36 4.71 17.78
CA SER A 70 8.53 5.54 17.51
C SER A 70 8.51 6.26 16.16
N ILE A 71 7.75 5.77 15.18
CA ILE A 71 7.68 6.36 13.84
C ILE A 71 6.30 6.97 13.52
N GLN A 72 5.35 6.97 14.47
CA GLN A 72 3.99 7.43 14.18
C GLN A 72 3.93 8.92 13.86
N GLU A 73 4.68 9.77 14.58
CA GLU A 73 4.64 11.21 14.33
C GLU A 73 5.25 11.58 12.97
N SER A 74 6.41 11.01 12.63
CA SER A 74 7.04 11.21 11.32
C SER A 74 6.16 10.66 10.20
N SER A 75 5.62 9.45 10.38
CA SER A 75 4.71 8.82 9.41
C SER A 75 3.44 9.63 9.20
N ARG A 76 2.88 10.22 10.25
CA ARG A 76 1.71 11.11 10.14
C ARG A 76 2.00 12.26 9.17
N LYS A 77 3.12 12.98 9.37
CA LYS A 77 3.51 14.12 8.52
C LYS A 77 3.66 13.68 7.06
N ILE A 78 4.35 12.57 6.82
CA ILE A 78 4.57 12.02 5.48
C ILE A 78 3.25 11.60 4.82
N LEU A 79 2.39 10.85 5.52
CA LEU A 79 1.12 10.37 4.98
C LEU A 79 0.17 11.53 4.61
N HIS A 80 0.21 12.63 5.37
CA HIS A 80 -0.53 13.85 5.03
C HIS A 80 -0.01 14.53 3.76
N GLN A 81 1.27 14.41 3.43
CA GLN A 81 1.83 14.89 2.16
C GLN A 81 1.47 13.94 1.01
N CYS A 82 1.58 12.62 1.23
CA CYS A 82 1.35 11.61 0.19
C CYS A 82 -0.12 11.46 -0.22
N LYS A 83 -1.10 11.76 0.66
CA LYS A 83 -2.53 11.50 0.38
C LYS A 83 -3.14 12.39 -0.73
N SER A 84 -2.46 13.46 -1.12
CA SER A 84 -2.94 14.46 -2.10
C SER A 84 -2.25 14.34 -3.46
N ILE A 85 -1.58 13.21 -3.73
CA ILE A 85 -0.89 12.99 -5.01
C ILE A 85 -1.89 12.87 -6.17
N GLN A 86 -1.55 13.51 -7.29
CA GLN A 86 -2.29 13.38 -8.54
C GLN A 86 -2.17 11.95 -9.10
N SER A 87 -3.26 11.46 -9.67
CA SER A 87 -3.36 10.07 -10.12
C SER A 87 -4.36 9.96 -11.27
N GLU A 88 -4.13 9.01 -12.17
CA GLU A 88 -5.01 8.78 -13.32
C GLU A 88 -6.31 8.07 -12.94
N ASN A 89 -6.25 7.16 -11.97
CA ASN A 89 -7.37 6.37 -11.50
C ASN A 89 -7.14 5.91 -10.05
N THR A 90 -8.12 5.23 -9.45
CA THR A 90 -8.04 4.81 -8.05
C THR A 90 -6.94 3.78 -7.78
N CYS A 91 -6.66 2.86 -8.69
CA CYS A 91 -5.54 1.92 -8.53
C CYS A 91 -4.19 2.65 -8.54
N ASP A 92 -4.04 3.61 -9.46
CA ASP A 92 -2.85 4.45 -9.52
C ASP A 92 -2.70 5.33 -8.27
N LYS A 93 -3.78 5.96 -7.80
CA LYS A 93 -3.78 6.75 -6.56
C LYS A 93 -3.29 5.94 -5.36
N ALA A 94 -3.86 4.76 -5.18
CA ALA A 94 -3.46 3.81 -4.14
C ALA A 94 -1.96 3.47 -4.23
N PHE A 95 -1.48 3.17 -5.44
CA PHE A 95 -0.08 2.87 -5.68
C PHE A 95 0.83 4.07 -5.36
N GLN A 96 0.51 5.27 -5.85
CA GLN A 96 1.31 6.47 -5.63
C GLN A 96 1.40 6.86 -4.14
N ILE A 97 0.30 6.72 -3.38
CA ILE A 97 0.31 6.92 -1.93
C ILE A 97 1.31 5.97 -1.25
N ALA A 98 1.25 4.68 -1.60
CA ALA A 98 2.15 3.67 -1.03
C ALA A 98 3.62 3.95 -1.40
N ILE A 99 3.91 4.24 -2.67
CA ILE A 99 5.28 4.54 -3.11
C ILE A 99 5.82 5.81 -2.48
N CYS A 100 5.03 6.87 -2.40
CA CYS A 100 5.42 8.10 -1.71
C CYS A 100 5.82 7.82 -0.26
N TYR A 101 5.01 7.05 0.46
CA TYR A 101 5.31 6.69 1.83
C TYR A 101 6.55 5.79 1.96
N PHE A 102 6.71 4.79 1.11
CA PHE A 102 7.87 3.88 1.14
C PHE A 102 9.19 4.55 0.78
N LYS A 103 9.17 5.63 -0.02
CA LYS A 103 10.38 6.44 -0.28
C LYS A 103 10.89 7.14 0.97
N GLU A 104 9.98 7.64 1.80
CA GLU A 104 10.32 8.30 3.07
C GLU A 104 10.52 7.31 4.23
N GLN A 105 9.92 6.10 4.14
CA GLN A 105 9.95 5.05 5.16
C GLN A 105 10.26 3.66 4.53
N PRO A 106 11.48 3.44 3.99
CA PRO A 106 11.82 2.23 3.24
C PRO A 106 11.79 0.95 4.10
N ASP A 107 11.99 1.05 5.40
CA ASP A 107 11.92 -0.10 6.31
C ASP A 107 10.50 -0.63 6.48
N VAL A 108 9.48 0.21 6.26
CA VAL A 108 8.09 -0.24 6.30
C VAL A 108 7.79 -1.16 5.12
N LEU A 109 8.34 -0.91 3.93
CA LEU A 109 8.17 -1.79 2.77
C LEU A 109 8.70 -3.20 3.04
N LYS A 110 9.80 -3.31 3.79
CA LYS A 110 10.40 -4.60 4.18
C LYS A 110 9.62 -5.31 5.28
N SER A 111 9.01 -4.53 6.17
CA SER A 111 8.30 -5.04 7.35
C SER A 111 6.86 -5.46 7.04
N VAL A 112 6.20 -4.78 6.10
CA VAL A 112 4.82 -5.12 5.72
C VAL A 112 4.85 -6.33 4.80
N SER A 113 4.27 -7.43 5.27
CA SER A 113 4.04 -8.60 4.44
C SER A 113 2.76 -8.38 3.64
N PHE A 114 2.84 -7.75 2.46
CA PHE A 114 1.71 -7.63 1.52
C PHE A 114 1.76 -8.66 0.38
N ILE A 115 2.72 -9.59 0.40
CA ILE A 115 2.91 -10.68 -0.57
C ILE A 115 2.64 -12.04 0.08
#